data_AF-A0AA35ZH93-F1
#
_entry.id   AF-A0AA35ZH93-F1
#
_cell.length_a   1.000
_cell.length_b   1.000
_cell.length_c   1.000
_cell.angle_alpha   90.00
_cell.angle_beta   90.00
_cell.angle_gamma   90.00
#
_symmetry.space_group_name_H-M   'P 1'
#
loop_
_entity.id
_entity.type
_entity.pdbx_description
1 polymer ?
#
loop_
_entity_poly.entity_id
_entity_poly.type
_entity_poly.pdbx_seq_one_letter_code
_entity_poly.pdbx_strand_id
1 'polypeptide(L)'
;MMKRAPPVSSSLFSKSQNLWLIWKLLIILSIIFLVMTLARIQFYYDTSPQSYSGRVHRRSQLPMIDDEGFEGNPRIAYLFLVRRDLPLDFLWQSFFENADAANYSIYVHSEPGFILDETTTRSSFFFNRQLSNSIKW
;
A
#
# COMPACT_ATOMS: atom_id res chain seq x y z
N MET A 1 59.74 18.03 -56.65
CA MET A 1 58.74 16.99 -56.30
C MET A 1 58.13 17.34 -54.94
N MET A 2 56.93 17.90 -54.90
CA MET A 2 56.23 18.26 -53.66
C MET A 2 55.28 17.12 -53.26
N LYS A 3 55.59 16.44 -52.14
CA LYS A 3 54.67 15.47 -51.52
C LYS A 3 53.58 16.25 -50.79
N ARG A 4 52.33 16.16 -51.24
CA ARG A 4 51.17 16.67 -50.50
C ARG A 4 50.87 15.77 -49.31
N ALA A 5 50.69 16.35 -48.13
CA ALA A 5 50.21 15.65 -46.94
C ALA A 5 48.68 15.43 -47.02
N PRO A 6 48.14 14.35 -46.42
CA PRO A 6 46.71 14.07 -46.45
C PRO A 6 45.93 14.97 -45.47
N PRO A 7 44.62 15.22 -45.72
CA PRO A 7 43.80 16.07 -44.86
C PRO A 7 43.44 15.36 -43.54
N VAL A 8 43.59 16.07 -42.43
CA VAL A 8 43.18 15.64 -41.09
C VAL A 8 41.65 15.56 -41.02
N SER A 9 41.13 14.41 -40.61
CA SER A 9 39.70 14.08 -40.52
C SER A 9 39.03 14.74 -39.31
N SER A 10 38.44 15.91 -39.51
CA SER A 10 37.67 16.63 -38.48
C SER A 10 36.20 16.16 -38.33
N SER A 11 35.75 15.18 -39.11
CA SER A 11 34.34 14.79 -39.19
C SER A 11 33.86 13.76 -38.15
N LEU A 12 34.76 13.09 -37.44
CA LEU A 12 34.40 12.04 -36.46
C LEU A 12 34.06 12.57 -35.06
N PHE A 13 34.47 13.80 -34.73
CA PHE A 13 34.33 14.35 -33.37
C PHE A 13 32.95 14.97 -33.06
N SER A 14 32.15 15.27 -34.09
CA SER A 14 30.84 15.95 -33.92
C SER A 14 29.69 14.97 -33.63
N LYS A 15 29.77 13.72 -34.09
CA LYS A 15 28.66 12.74 -33.97
C LYS A 15 28.51 12.18 -32.54
N SER A 16 29.61 12.07 -31.80
CA SER A 16 29.60 11.55 -30.42
C SER A 16 29.03 12.55 -29.41
N GLN A 17 29.18 13.86 -29.68
CA GLN A 17 28.65 14.94 -28.85
C GLN A 17 27.12 14.89 -28.78
N ASN A 18 26.46 14.72 -29.93
CA ASN A 18 25.00 14.65 -29.99
C ASN A 18 24.46 13.37 -29.32
N LEU A 19 25.11 12.23 -29.51
CA LEU A 19 24.74 10.98 -28.84
C LEU A 19 24.93 11.08 -27.32
N TRP A 20 26.02 11.67 -26.86
CA TRP A 20 26.28 11.86 -25.44
C TRP A 20 25.26 12.79 -24.77
N LEU A 21 24.85 13.85 -25.46
CA LEU A 21 23.79 14.76 -25.00
C LEU A 21 22.42 14.07 -24.98
N ILE A 22 22.10 13.25 -25.99
CA ILE A 22 20.85 12.49 -26.05
C ILE A 22 20.75 11.50 -24.89
N TRP A 23 21.81 10.75 -24.60
CA TRP A 23 21.82 9.79 -23.49
C TRP A 23 21.72 10.47 -22.13
N LYS A 24 22.35 11.62 -21.95
CA LYS A 24 22.18 12.44 -20.74
C LYS A 24 20.74 12.92 -20.57
N LEU A 25 20.08 13.38 -21.63
CA LEU A 25 18.67 13.77 -21.60
C LEU A 25 17.75 12.61 -21.23
N LEU A 26 18.01 11.40 -21.76
CA LEU A 26 17.23 10.20 -21.42
C LEU A 26 17.36 9.83 -19.93
N ILE A 27 18.57 9.92 -19.38
CA ILE A 27 18.80 9.66 -17.95
C ILE A 27 18.07 10.70 -17.09
N ILE A 28 18.17 11.98 -17.43
CA ILE A 28 17.50 13.05 -16.69
C ILE A 28 15.98 12.89 -16.76
N LEU A 29 15.44 12.60 -17.95
CA LEU A 29 14.01 12.37 -18.13
C LEU A 29 13.52 11.16 -17.32
N SER A 30 14.31 10.09 -17.27
CA SER A 30 14.03 8.91 -16.46
C SER A 30 14.02 9.24 -14.96
N ILE A 31 14.99 10.02 -14.48
CA ILE A 31 15.04 10.46 -13.08
C ILE A 31 13.85 11.38 -12.76
N ILE A 32 13.50 12.33 -13.63
CA ILE A 32 12.33 13.19 -13.44
C ILE A 32 11.06 12.36 -13.40
N PHE A 33 10.92 11.38 -14.29
CA PHE A 33 9.78 10.47 -14.30
C PHE A 33 9.70 9.67 -13.00
N LEU A 34 10.82 9.16 -12.49
CA LEU A 34 10.91 8.46 -11.20
C LEU A 34 10.53 9.38 -10.02
N VAL A 35 11.02 10.62 -10.01
CA VAL A 35 10.69 11.59 -8.97
C VAL A 35 9.21 11.99 -9.04
N MET A 36 8.67 12.18 -10.25
CA MET A 36 7.25 12.50 -10.47
C MET A 36 6.34 11.36 -10.03
N THR A 37 6.67 10.10 -10.31
CA THR A 37 5.88 8.96 -9.84
C THR A 37 5.95 8.82 -8.33
N LEU A 38 7.13 9.01 -7.71
CA LEU A 38 7.27 9.01 -6.25
C LEU A 38 6.49 10.15 -5.59
N ALA A 39 6.58 11.37 -6.13
CA ALA A 39 5.80 12.50 -5.65
C ALA A 39 4.30 12.24 -5.81
N ARG A 40 3.85 11.72 -6.96
CA ARG A 40 2.45 11.35 -7.18
C ARG A 40 1.96 10.34 -6.15
N ILE A 41 2.77 9.34 -5.79
CA ILE A 41 2.41 8.36 -4.77
C ILE A 41 2.23 9.06 -3.42
N GLN A 42 3.17 9.90 -3.00
CA GLN A 42 3.07 10.67 -1.74
C GLN A 42 1.84 11.58 -1.71
N PHE A 43 1.57 12.35 -2.77
CA PHE A 43 0.42 13.26 -2.85
C PHE A 43 -0.92 12.55 -3.10
N TYR A 44 -0.92 11.36 -3.73
CA TYR A 44 -2.13 10.54 -3.94
C TYR A 44 -2.63 9.93 -2.64
N TYR A 45 -1.73 9.57 -1.71
CA TYR A 45 -2.14 9.14 -0.36
C TYR A 45 -2.79 10.27 0.43
N ASP A 46 -2.30 11.50 0.30
CA ASP A 46 -2.81 12.65 1.03
C ASP A 46 -4.14 13.18 0.46
N THR A 47 -4.44 12.89 -0.82
CA THR A 47 -5.63 13.40 -1.53
C THR A 47 -6.54 12.30 -2.09
N SER A 48 -6.76 11.21 -1.35
CA SER A 48 -7.87 10.30 -1.62
C SER A 48 -9.06 10.65 -0.73
N PRO A 49 -10.03 11.46 -1.19
CA PRO A 49 -11.35 11.38 -0.61
C PRO A 49 -11.88 9.97 -0.88
N GLN A 50 -12.06 9.20 0.18
CA GLN A 50 -12.72 7.91 0.20
C GLN A 50 -14.11 8.01 -0.43
N SER A 51 -14.19 7.84 -1.74
CA SER A 51 -15.41 7.66 -2.51
C SER A 51 -15.29 6.40 -3.37
N TYR A 52 -14.86 5.30 -2.76
CA TYR A 52 -15.08 3.97 -3.32
C TYR A 52 -16.32 3.39 -2.64
N SER A 53 -17.51 3.85 -3.06
CA SER A 53 -18.72 3.04 -2.96
C SER A 53 -18.61 1.92 -4.00
N GLY A 54 -17.67 1.01 -3.74
CA GLY A 54 -17.53 -0.22 -4.48
C GLY A 54 -18.64 -1.15 -4.04
N ARG A 55 -19.77 -1.13 -4.73
CA ARG A 55 -20.78 -2.19 -4.67
C ARG A 55 -20.13 -3.52 -5.07
N VAL A 56 -19.52 -4.20 -4.11
CA VAL A 56 -19.16 -5.61 -4.27
C VAL A 56 -20.48 -6.37 -4.28
N HIS A 57 -20.93 -6.77 -5.46
CA HIS A 57 -22.00 -7.75 -5.62
C HIS A 57 -21.49 -9.09 -5.06
N ARG A 58 -21.52 -9.24 -3.73
CA ARG A 58 -21.35 -10.53 -3.08
C ARG A 58 -22.64 -11.29 -3.38
N ARG A 59 -22.57 -12.20 -4.35
CA ARG A 59 -23.64 -13.15 -4.65
C ARG A 59 -23.71 -14.20 -3.52
N SER A 60 -24.06 -13.77 -2.31
CA SER A 60 -24.55 -14.64 -1.26
C SER A 60 -26.07 -14.61 -1.35
N GLN A 61 -26.65 -15.72 -1.78
CA GLN A 61 -28.08 -15.97 -1.63
C GLN A 61 -28.38 -16.02 -0.13
N LEU A 62 -28.79 -14.89 0.44
CA LEU A 62 -29.49 -14.82 1.72
C LEU A 62 -30.80 -14.06 1.49
N PRO A 63 -31.84 -14.32 2.32
CA PRO A 63 -33.19 -13.85 2.07
C PRO A 63 -33.20 -12.33 1.98
N MET A 64 -33.95 -11.79 1.01
CA MET A 64 -34.22 -10.37 0.87
C MET A 64 -34.76 -9.83 2.20
N ILE A 65 -33.88 -9.20 2.97
CA ILE A 65 -34.25 -8.25 4.01
C ILE A 65 -34.28 -6.91 3.28
N ASP A 66 -35.39 -6.20 3.45
CA ASP A 66 -35.75 -5.00 2.73
C ASP A 66 -34.57 -4.04 2.48
N ASP A 67 -34.56 -3.50 1.26
CA ASP A 67 -33.58 -2.60 0.63
C ASP A 67 -33.52 -1.21 1.32
N GLU A 68 -33.53 -1.16 2.66
CA GLU A 68 -33.03 -0.01 3.40
C GLU A 68 -31.51 -0.06 3.30
N GLY A 69 -30.98 0.66 2.30
CA GLY A 69 -29.56 0.78 2.06
C GLY A 69 -28.82 1.10 3.36
N PHE A 70 -27.75 0.38 3.64
CA PHE A 70 -26.91 0.62 4.81
C PHE A 70 -26.43 2.08 4.84
N GLU A 71 -27.02 2.92 5.70
CA GLU A 71 -26.67 4.33 5.92
C GLU A 71 -25.40 4.52 6.77
N GLY A 72 -24.52 3.51 6.83
CA GLY A 72 -23.26 3.58 7.56
C GLY A 72 -22.08 3.86 6.64
N ASN A 73 -21.01 4.48 7.18
CA ASN A 73 -19.72 4.51 6.50
C ASN A 73 -19.29 3.05 6.22
N PRO A 74 -18.98 2.65 4.97
CA PRO A 74 -18.51 1.31 4.70
C PRO A 74 -17.20 1.03 5.45
N ARG A 75 -17.21 0.07 6.37
CA ARG A 75 -16.04 -0.35 7.17
C ARG A 75 -15.63 -1.78 6.85
N ILE A 76 -14.33 -2.04 6.76
CA ILE A 76 -13.79 -3.39 6.61
C ILE A 76 -13.69 -4.06 7.99
N ALA A 77 -14.23 -5.26 8.13
CA ALA A 77 -14.08 -6.07 9.34
C ALA A 77 -12.95 -7.09 9.16
N TYR A 78 -11.89 -6.95 9.97
CA TYR A 78 -10.82 -7.92 10.08
C TYR A 78 -11.11 -8.87 11.23
N LEU A 79 -11.09 -10.18 10.96
CA LEU A 79 -11.26 -11.23 11.96
C LEU A 79 -9.99 -12.07 12.01
N PHE A 80 -9.31 -12.06 13.15
CA PHE A 80 -8.12 -12.85 13.41
C PHE A 80 -8.50 -14.09 14.22
N LEU A 81 -8.21 -15.27 13.68
CA LEU A 81 -8.44 -16.54 14.37
C LEU A 81 -7.11 -17.03 14.94
N VAL A 82 -6.94 -16.92 16.26
CA VAL A 82 -5.70 -17.27 16.96
C VAL A 82 -6.02 -18.18 18.14
N ARG A 83 -5.05 -18.97 18.58
CA ARG A 83 -5.24 -19.76 19.81
C ARG A 83 -5.04 -18.91 21.06
N ARG A 84 -3.97 -18.12 21.10
CA ARG A 84 -3.60 -17.29 22.25
C ARG A 84 -3.11 -15.93 21.76
N ASP A 85 -1.82 -15.68 21.83
CA ASP A 85 -1.14 -14.49 21.33
C ASP A 85 -1.28 -14.36 19.82
N LEU A 86 -1.26 -13.11 19.35
CA LEU A 86 -1.36 -12.81 17.93
C LEU A 86 0.04 -12.92 17.29
N PRO A 87 0.30 -13.94 16.48
CA PRO A 87 1.58 -14.04 15.80
C PRO A 87 1.76 -12.86 14.84
N LEU A 88 2.99 -12.36 14.77
CA LEU A 88 3.37 -11.24 13.89
C LEU A 88 2.62 -9.93 14.19
N ASP A 89 2.24 -9.70 15.45
CA ASP A 89 1.64 -8.45 15.94
C ASP A 89 2.36 -7.17 15.46
N PHE A 90 3.70 -7.20 15.38
CA PHE A 90 4.53 -6.11 14.86
C PHE A 90 4.27 -5.80 13.38
N LEU A 91 4.00 -6.81 12.55
CA LEU A 91 3.71 -6.61 11.13
C LEU A 91 2.33 -5.97 10.97
N TRP A 92 1.37 -6.45 11.75
CA TRP A 92 0.02 -5.90 11.77
C TRP A 92 0.00 -4.47 12.31
N GLN A 93 0.87 -4.14 13.26
CA GLN A 93 1.05 -2.76 13.73
C GLN A 93 1.39 -1.83 12.56
N SER A 94 2.43 -2.15 11.77
CA SER A 94 2.80 -1.34 10.60
C SER A 94 1.71 -1.31 9.52
N PHE A 95 0.92 -2.38 9.40
CA PHE A 95 -0.22 -2.43 8.48
C PHE A 95 -1.33 -1.45 8.86
N PHE A 96 -1.63 -1.32 10.16
CA PHE A 96 -2.70 -0.45 10.66
C PHE A 96 -2.24 0.97 11.04
N GLU A 97 -0.94 1.22 11.16
CA GLU A 97 -0.35 2.49 11.62
C GLU A 97 -0.83 3.72 10.83
N ASN A 98 -0.96 3.59 9.51
CA ASN A 98 -1.41 4.68 8.63
C ASN A 98 -2.86 4.51 8.16
N ALA A 99 -3.59 3.54 8.72
CA ALA A 99 -4.98 3.29 8.36
C ALA A 99 -5.91 4.12 9.25
N ASP A 100 -6.86 4.81 8.64
CA ASP A 100 -7.91 5.53 9.38
C ASP A 100 -8.83 4.55 10.10
N ALA A 101 -8.84 4.63 11.44
CA ALA A 101 -9.63 3.80 12.33
C ALA A 101 -11.15 3.88 12.07
N ALA A 102 -11.64 4.93 11.42
CA ALA A 102 -13.04 5.04 11.02
C ALA A 102 -13.46 4.08 9.90
N ASN A 103 -12.49 3.50 9.18
CA ASN A 103 -12.70 2.67 7.99
C ASN A 103 -12.55 1.17 8.25
N TYR A 104 -12.21 0.76 9.48
CA TYR A 104 -12.07 -0.65 9.81
C TYR A 104 -12.47 -1.00 11.25
N SER A 105 -12.67 -2.28 11.48
CA SER A 105 -12.88 -2.89 12.79
C SER A 105 -12.07 -4.17 12.89
N ILE A 106 -11.50 -4.43 14.07
CA ILE A 106 -10.66 -5.60 14.35
C ILE A 106 -11.35 -6.44 15.41
N TYR A 107 -11.52 -7.73 15.11
CA TYR A 107 -12.03 -8.74 16.03
C TYR A 107 -11.02 -9.87 16.12
N VAL A 108 -10.81 -10.38 17.33
CA VAL A 108 -9.89 -11.50 17.56
C VAL A 108 -10.65 -12.63 18.23
N HIS A 109 -10.69 -13.79 17.57
CA HIS A 109 -11.15 -15.03 18.17
C HIS A 109 -9.95 -15.72 18.79
N SER A 110 -9.86 -15.70 20.12
CA SER A 110 -8.81 -16.34 20.93
C SER A 110 -9.40 -17.38 21.89
N GLU A 111 -8.56 -18.15 22.59
CA GLU A 111 -8.99 -19.04 23.68
C GLU A 111 -9.88 -18.27 24.69
N PRO A 112 -10.99 -18.86 25.19
CA PRO A 112 -11.85 -18.18 26.15
C PRO A 112 -11.07 -17.73 27.39
N GLY A 113 -11.24 -16.47 27.78
CA GLY A 113 -10.51 -15.86 28.89
C GLY A 113 -9.11 -15.35 28.55
N PHE A 114 -8.64 -15.53 27.32
CA PHE A 114 -7.41 -14.89 26.84
C PHE A 114 -7.67 -13.42 26.52
N ILE A 115 -7.05 -12.52 27.28
CA ILE A 115 -7.18 -11.06 27.14
C ILE A 115 -6.00 -10.53 26.34
N LEU A 116 -6.28 -9.69 25.34
CA LEU A 116 -5.25 -8.97 24.59
C LEU A 116 -4.99 -7.62 25.25
N ASP A 117 -3.79 -7.47 25.80
CA ASP A 117 -3.28 -6.33 26.55
C ASP A 117 -1.78 -6.14 26.32
N GLU A 118 -1.17 -5.19 27.02
CA GLU A 118 0.27 -4.88 26.92
C GLU A 118 1.19 -6.07 27.27
N THR A 119 0.68 -7.07 27.99
CA THR A 119 1.47 -8.25 28.41
C THR A 119 1.44 -9.37 27.37
N THR A 120 0.43 -9.37 26.49
CA THR A 120 0.13 -10.46 25.56
C THR A 120 0.31 -10.07 24.09
N THR A 121 0.26 -8.78 23.76
CA THR A 121 0.52 -8.26 22.41
C THR A 121 1.30 -6.96 22.48
N ARG A 122 2.22 -6.77 21.53
CA ARG A 122 3.01 -5.54 21.40
C ARG A 122 2.25 -4.44 20.67
N SER A 123 1.19 -4.80 19.94
CA SER A 123 0.43 -3.89 19.11
C SER A 123 -0.86 -3.44 19.79
N SER A 124 -0.95 -2.13 20.05
CA SER A 124 -2.09 -1.51 20.74
C SER A 124 -3.41 -1.61 19.98
N PHE A 125 -3.36 -1.86 18.66
CA PHE A 125 -4.55 -2.05 17.82
C PHE A 125 -5.41 -3.24 18.26
N PHE A 126 -4.82 -4.22 18.94
CA PHE A 126 -5.49 -5.45 19.34
C PHE A 126 -5.97 -5.46 20.80
N PHE A 127 -5.68 -4.41 21.57
CA PHE A 127 -6.07 -4.34 22.96
C PHE A 127 -7.60 -4.45 23.10
N ASN A 128 -8.05 -5.36 23.95
CA ASN A 128 -9.46 -5.62 24.22
C ASN A 128 -10.31 -5.92 22.97
N ARG A 129 -9.68 -6.45 21.91
CA ARG A 129 -10.38 -6.86 20.67
C ARG A 129 -10.78 -8.34 20.66
N GLN A 130 -10.51 -9.07 21.75
CA GLN A 130 -10.95 -10.45 21.90
C GLN A 130 -12.48 -10.57 21.96
N LEU A 131 -13.01 -11.60 21.31
CA LEU A 131 -14.44 -11.93 21.41
C LEU A 131 -14.75 -12.50 22.79
N SER A 132 -15.78 -11.96 23.45
CA SER A 132 -16.20 -12.38 24.79
C SER A 132 -16.76 -13.80 24.83
N ASN A 133 -17.42 -14.24 23.74
CA ASN A 133 -18.05 -15.55 23.62
C ASN A 133 -17.29 -16.45 22.63
N SER A 134 -15.97 -16.53 22.76
CA SER A 134 -15.19 -17.41 21.91
C SER A 134 -15.43 -18.89 22.26
N ILE A 135 -15.36 -19.76 21.24
CA ILE A 135 -15.45 -21.21 21.39
C ILE A 135 -14.04 -21.76 21.24
N LYS A 136 -13.67 -22.72 22.10
CA LYS A 136 -12.40 -23.44 22.01
C LYS A 136 -12.47 -24.49 20.91
N TRP A 137 -11.47 -24.48 20.02
CA TRP A 137 -11.32 -25.43 18.91
C TRP A 137 -10.28 -26.50 19.24
#